data_AF-A0A9D1WK00-F1
#
_entry.id   AF-A0A9D1WK00-F1
#
_cell.length_a   1.000
_cell.length_b   1.000
_cell.length_c   1.000
_cell.angle_alpha   90.00
_cell.angle_beta   90.00
_cell.angle_gamma   90.00
#
_symmetry.space_group_name_H-M   'P 1'
#
loop_
_entity.id
_entity.type
_entity.pdbx_description
1 polymer ?
#
loop_
_entity_poly.entity_id
_entity_poly.type
_entity_poly.pdbx_seq_one_letter_code
_entity_poly.pdbx_strand_id
1 'polypeptide(L)'
;EFQTPLGYTKKHQHPRITELSEELDRIEEKIENILTSLADASDTLVSYVDMKIAELDKKRQDIVDEISVLSTEVTSPDQLENILYHLSNWEKASFDDRRMVLDGLVTVIRASEQGTEIRWKI
;
A
#
# COMPACT_ATOMS: atom_id res chain seq x y z
N GLU A 1 -59.03 -27.61 -28.68
CA GLU A 1 -59.36 -27.38 -27.26
C GLU A 1 -58.66 -26.13 -26.77
N PHE A 2 -59.12 -25.63 -25.62
CA PHE A 2 -59.02 -24.26 -25.11
C PHE A 2 -57.62 -23.81 -24.63
N GLN A 3 -57.46 -22.48 -24.57
CA GLN A 3 -56.38 -21.68 -23.95
C GLN A 3 -56.12 -22.09 -22.46
N THR A 4 -55.03 -21.74 -21.76
CA THR A 4 -54.52 -20.38 -21.45
C THR A 4 -53.20 -20.47 -20.61
N PRO A 5 -52.62 -19.37 -20.06
CA PRO A 5 -51.31 -18.83 -20.42
C PRO A 5 -50.28 -18.94 -19.28
N LEU A 6 -49.01 -18.65 -19.52
CA LEU A 6 -48.14 -18.11 -18.46
C LEU A 6 -47.07 -17.25 -19.12
N GLY A 7 -47.24 -15.94 -18.96
CA GLY A 7 -46.25 -14.97 -19.33
C GLY A 7 -44.94 -15.28 -18.63
N TYR A 8 -43.88 -15.40 -19.41
CA TYR A 8 -42.56 -15.00 -18.97
C TYR A 8 -42.12 -13.90 -19.92
N THR A 9 -42.08 -12.70 -19.35
CA THR A 9 -41.59 -11.48 -19.96
C THR A 9 -40.39 -11.77 -20.84
N LYS A 10 -40.55 -11.61 -22.16
CA LYS A 10 -39.42 -11.49 -23.07
C LYS A 10 -38.63 -10.31 -22.53
N LYS A 11 -37.50 -10.56 -21.85
CA LYS A 11 -36.54 -9.51 -21.49
C LYS A 11 -36.22 -8.86 -22.84
N HIS A 12 -36.81 -7.71 -23.11
CA HIS A 12 -36.30 -6.84 -24.14
C HIS A 12 -34.94 -6.43 -23.62
N GLN A 13 -33.92 -7.23 -23.94
CA GLN A 13 -32.56 -6.76 -23.89
C GLN A 13 -32.56 -5.54 -24.78
N HIS A 14 -32.33 -4.39 -24.14
CA HIS A 14 -32.27 -3.12 -24.83
C HIS A 14 -31.28 -3.32 -25.99
N PRO A 15 -31.59 -2.92 -27.23
CA PRO A 15 -30.72 -3.18 -28.38
C PRO A 15 -29.27 -2.71 -28.15
N ARG A 16 -29.09 -1.70 -27.30
CA ARG A 16 -27.81 -1.19 -26.82
C ARG A 16 -27.03 -2.17 -25.92
N ILE A 17 -27.70 -3.02 -25.14
CA ILE A 17 -27.06 -4.08 -24.34
C ILE A 17 -26.52 -5.17 -25.26
N THR A 18 -27.27 -5.54 -26.30
CA THR A 18 -26.83 -6.53 -27.30
C THR A 18 -25.63 -5.99 -28.08
N GLU A 19 -25.69 -4.73 -28.53
CA GLU A 19 -24.57 -4.06 -29.20
C GLU A 19 -23.30 -3.98 -28.33
N LEU A 20 -23.44 -3.62 -27.05
CA LEU A 20 -22.33 -3.58 -26.10
C LEU A 20 -21.78 -4.97 -25.77
N SER A 21 -22.63 -6.01 -25.74
CA SER A 21 -22.19 -7.39 -25.52
C SER A 21 -21.36 -7.89 -26.70
N GLU A 22 -21.81 -7.63 -27.93
CA GLU A 22 -21.04 -7.99 -29.12
C GLU A 22 -19.72 -7.20 -29.22
N GLU A 23 -19.71 -5.94 -28.76
CA GLU A 23 -18.48 -5.16 -28.69
C GLU A 23 -17.52 -5.70 -27.63
N LEU A 24 -18.04 -6.14 -26.48
CA LEU A 24 -17.25 -6.80 -25.44
C LEU A 24 -16.63 -8.11 -25.95
N ASP A 25 -17.42 -8.97 -26.60
CA ASP A 25 -16.94 -10.23 -27.16
C ASP A 25 -15.81 -10.00 -28.19
N ARG A 26 -15.95 -8.98 -29.05
CA ARG A 26 -14.90 -8.58 -30.01
C ARG A 26 -13.63 -8.07 -29.32
N ILE A 27 -13.78 -7.35 -28.22
CA ILE A 27 -12.65 -6.85 -27.43
C ILE A 27 -11.94 -8.02 -26.73
N GLU A 28 -12.68 -8.96 -26.15
CA GLU A 28 -12.14 -10.14 -25.49
C GLU A 28 -11.38 -11.05 -26.47
N GLU A 29 -11.93 -11.29 -27.67
CA GLU A 29 -11.24 -12.03 -28.75
C GLU A 29 -9.95 -11.32 -29.19
N LYS A 30 -9.96 -10.00 -29.26
CA LYS A 30 -8.77 -9.22 -29.62
C LYS A 30 -7.70 -9.28 -28.52
N ILE A 31 -8.10 -9.30 -27.25
CA ILE A 31 -7.20 -9.49 -26.11
C ILE A 31 -6.58 -10.89 -26.18
N GLU A 32 -7.38 -11.93 -26.41
CA GLU A 32 -6.90 -13.32 -26.49
C GLU A 32 -5.95 -13.54 -27.67
N ASN A 33 -6.23 -12.91 -28.82
CA ASN A 33 -5.33 -12.92 -29.98
C ASN A 33 -4.02 -12.17 -29.73
N ILE A 34 -4.04 -11.06 -29.00
CA ILE A 34 -2.82 -10.35 -28.60
C ILE A 34 -2.02 -11.19 -27.60
N LEU A 35 -2.67 -11.85 -26.64
CA LEU A 35 -2.01 -12.73 -25.67
C LEU A 35 -1.39 -13.96 -26.33
N THR A 36 -2.10 -14.57 -27.28
CA THR A 36 -1.60 -15.71 -28.06
C THR A 36 -0.44 -15.28 -28.96
N SER A 37 -0.56 -14.13 -29.63
CA SER A 37 0.52 -13.53 -30.43
C SER A 37 1.73 -13.12 -29.57
N LEU A 38 1.51 -12.67 -28.32
CA LEU A 38 2.57 -12.33 -27.37
C LEU A 38 3.26 -13.57 -26.79
N ALA A 39 2.52 -14.66 -26.60
CA ALA A 39 3.08 -15.97 -26.23
C ALA A 39 3.94 -16.57 -27.36
N ASP A 40 3.60 -16.27 -28.62
CA ASP A 40 4.35 -16.71 -29.81
C ASP A 40 5.49 -15.75 -30.22
N ALA A 41 5.50 -14.50 -29.74
CA ALA A 41 6.45 -13.47 -30.19
C ALA A 41 7.66 -13.28 -29.26
N SER A 42 8.78 -13.88 -29.67
CA SER A 42 10.18 -13.48 -29.44
C SER A 42 10.69 -13.35 -28.00
N ASP A 43 11.71 -14.15 -27.64
CA ASP A 43 12.56 -14.02 -26.43
C ASP A 43 12.99 -12.57 -26.12
N THR A 44 13.03 -11.70 -27.14
CA THR A 44 13.38 -10.28 -26.98
C THR A 44 12.30 -9.47 -26.25
N LEU A 45 11.01 -9.81 -26.42
CA LEU A 45 9.90 -9.16 -25.71
C LEU A 45 9.76 -9.68 -24.28
N VAL A 46 9.97 -10.98 -24.05
CA VAL A 46 10.07 -11.56 -22.69
C VAL A 46 11.20 -10.87 -21.93
N SER A 47 12.38 -10.75 -22.55
CA SER A 47 13.51 -10.02 -21.97
C SER A 47 13.20 -8.54 -21.70
N TYR A 48 12.39 -7.90 -22.55
CA TYR A 48 11.95 -6.52 -22.35
C TYR A 48 10.99 -6.39 -21.16
N VAL A 49 10.06 -7.35 -21.00
CA VAL A 49 9.15 -7.42 -19.84
C VAL A 49 9.94 -7.66 -18.57
N ASP A 50 10.88 -8.60 -18.56
CA ASP A 50 11.75 -8.88 -17.41
C ASP A 50 12.58 -7.67 -17.02
N MET A 51 13.16 -6.98 -18.00
CA MET A 51 13.87 -5.71 -17.78
C MET A 51 12.94 -4.66 -17.17
N LYS A 52 11.70 -4.55 -17.66
CA LYS A 52 10.74 -3.56 -17.16
C LYS A 52 10.27 -3.87 -15.75
N ILE A 53 10.08 -5.15 -15.42
CA ILE A 53 9.77 -5.62 -14.07
C ILE A 53 10.94 -5.30 -13.12
N ALA A 54 12.18 -5.59 -13.51
CA ALA A 54 13.36 -5.28 -12.70
C ALA A 54 13.54 -3.77 -12.44
N GLU A 55 13.28 -2.93 -13.46
CA GLU A 55 13.30 -1.47 -13.31
C GLU A 55 12.26 -0.98 -12.31
N LEU A 56 11.03 -1.51 -12.40
CA LEU A 56 9.94 -1.17 -11.49
C LEU A 56 10.20 -1.68 -10.07
N ASP A 57 10.76 -2.88 -9.91
CA ASP A 57 11.07 -3.44 -8.60
C ASP A 57 12.21 -2.66 -7.91
N LYS A 58 13.22 -2.23 -8.66
CA LYS A 58 14.24 -1.31 -8.14
C LYS A 58 13.62 0.00 -7.64
N LYS A 59 12.74 0.62 -8.44
CA LYS A 59 12.06 1.86 -8.03
C LYS A 59 11.17 1.64 -6.81
N ARG A 60 10.48 0.50 -6.71
CA ARG A 60 9.71 0.11 -5.53
C ARG A 60 10.62 0.00 -4.30
N GLN A 61 11.77 -0.65 -4.42
CA GLN A 61 12.73 -0.80 -3.32
C GLN A 61 13.27 0.56 -2.87
N ASP A 62 13.68 1.43 -3.80
CA ASP A 62 14.15 2.78 -3.49
C ASP A 62 13.10 3.58 -2.70
N ILE A 63 11.81 3.48 -3.08
CA ILE A 63 10.69 4.13 -2.37
C ILE A 63 10.48 3.49 -0.98
N VAL A 64 10.58 2.17 -0.85
CA VAL A 64 10.45 1.48 0.44
C VAL A 64 11.59 1.87 1.38
N ASP A 65 12.80 2.04 0.87
CA ASP A 65 13.96 2.48 1.63
C ASP A 65 13.80 3.95 2.05
N GLU A 66 13.34 4.83 1.16
CA GLU A 66 13.03 6.23 1.49
C GLU A 66 11.91 6.33 2.54
N ILE A 67 10.82 5.56 2.38
CA ILE A 67 9.76 5.46 3.38
C ILE A 67 10.33 4.93 4.69
N SER A 68 11.22 3.94 4.68
CA SER A 68 11.82 3.39 5.90
C SER A 68 12.70 4.43 6.59
N VAL A 69 13.51 5.20 5.85
CA VAL A 69 14.33 6.30 6.39
C VAL A 69 13.46 7.43 6.96
N LEU A 70 12.35 7.76 6.30
CA LEU A 70 11.40 8.78 6.76
C LEU A 70 10.50 8.27 7.90
N SER A 71 10.24 6.97 7.96
CA SER A 71 9.37 6.31 8.95
C SER A 71 10.14 5.74 10.13
N THR A 72 11.47 5.62 10.07
CA THR A 72 12.30 5.50 11.26
C THR A 72 12.19 6.82 12.01
N GLU A 73 11.15 6.92 12.84
CA GLU A 73 10.88 7.88 13.93
C GLU A 73 11.99 8.92 14.18
N VAL A 74 12.23 9.79 13.21
CA VAL A 74 12.84 11.09 13.48
C VAL A 74 11.67 11.91 13.94
N THR A 75 11.53 11.96 15.26
CA THR A 75 10.86 13.02 16.01
C THR A 75 10.82 14.27 15.14
N SER A 76 9.62 14.63 14.63
CA SER A 76 9.50 15.77 13.71
C SER A 76 10.20 16.99 14.32
N PRO A 77 10.72 17.94 13.52
CA PRO A 77 11.43 19.10 14.06
C PRO A 77 10.69 19.78 15.22
N ASP A 78 9.37 19.90 15.11
CA ASP A 78 8.49 20.42 16.17
C ASP A 78 8.45 19.53 17.43
N GLN A 79 8.40 18.21 17.27
CA GLN A 79 8.46 17.28 18.39
C GLN A 79 9.84 17.30 19.05
N LEU A 80 10.91 17.52 18.29
CA LEU A 80 12.27 17.58 18.79
C LEU A 80 12.50 18.88 19.58
N GLU A 81 12.00 20.01 19.07
CA GLU A 81 11.97 21.28 19.81
C GLU A 81 11.17 21.16 21.10
N ASN A 82 10.01 20.50 21.08
CA ASN A 82 9.22 20.25 22.29
C ASN A 82 9.97 19.38 23.30
N ILE A 83 10.62 18.30 22.86
CA ILE A 83 11.44 17.45 23.73
C ILE A 83 12.61 18.25 24.33
N LEU A 84 13.30 19.05 23.53
CA LEU A 84 14.42 19.89 23.98
C LEU A 84 13.97 20.96 24.99
N TYR A 85 12.82 21.58 24.75
CA TYR A 85 12.22 22.55 25.67
C TYR A 85 11.93 21.90 27.03
N HIS A 86 11.27 20.75 27.05
CA HIS A 86 10.93 20.07 28.29
C HIS A 86 12.14 19.44 29.01
N LEU A 87 13.17 19.00 28.27
CA LEU A 87 14.46 18.59 28.86
C LEU A 87 15.18 19.77 29.52
N SER A 88 15.16 20.95 28.88
CA SER A 88 15.78 22.18 29.43
C SER A 88 15.04 22.71 30.66
N ASN A 89 13.77 22.38 30.80
CA ASN A 89 12.89 22.82 31.87
C ASN A 89 12.38 21.65 32.74
N TRP A 90 13.14 20.54 32.83
CA TRP A 90 12.70 19.28 33.41
C TRP A 90 12.09 19.40 34.81
N GLU A 91 12.73 20.16 35.70
CA GLU A 91 12.27 20.39 37.08
C GLU A 91 10.87 21.02 37.16
N LYS A 92 10.46 21.75 36.11
CA LYS A 92 9.16 22.43 36.00
C LYS A 92 8.17 21.70 35.09
N ALA A 93 8.61 20.66 34.38
CA ALA A 93 7.77 19.88 33.47
C ALA A 93 6.72 19.07 34.24
N SER A 94 5.49 19.03 33.72
CA SER A 94 4.42 18.22 34.30
C SER A 94 4.70 16.72 34.11
N PHE A 95 3.96 15.86 34.81
CA PHE A 95 4.10 14.42 34.63
C PHE A 95 3.84 13.99 33.18
N ASP A 96 2.82 14.56 32.55
CA ASP A 96 2.47 14.24 31.16
C ASP A 96 3.53 14.73 30.18
N ASP A 97 4.12 15.91 30.41
CA ASP A 97 5.23 16.40 29.58
C ASP A 97 6.47 15.51 29.72
N ARG A 98 6.79 15.08 30.95
CA ARG A 98 7.90 14.16 31.22
C ARG A 98 7.68 12.80 30.56
N ARG A 99 6.44 12.32 30.57
CA ARG A 99 6.04 11.09 29.88
C ARG A 99 6.18 11.23 28.37
N MET A 100 5.73 12.34 27.78
CA MET A 100 5.88 12.61 26.35
C MET A 100 7.37 12.61 25.94
N VAL A 101 8.23 13.25 26.74
CA VAL A 101 9.69 13.23 26.52
C VAL A 101 10.24 11.80 26.57
N LEU A 102 9.82 10.99 27.54
CA LEU A 102 10.26 9.59 27.65
C LEU A 102 9.75 8.72 26.49
N ASP A 103 8.48 8.86 26.09
CA ASP A 103 7.89 8.14 24.96
C ASP A 103 8.60 8.49 23.63
N GLY A 104 9.12 9.72 23.52
CA GLY A 104 9.93 10.18 22.39
C GLY A 104 11.38 9.71 22.40
N LEU A 105 11.95 9.30 23.55
CA LEU A 105 13.38 8.99 23.69
C LEU A 105 13.69 7.53 24.03
N VAL A 106 12.75 6.82 24.67
CA VAL A 106 12.96 5.49 25.23
C VAL A 106 12.16 4.46 24.44
N THR A 107 12.83 3.39 24.02
CA THR A 107 12.21 2.27 23.30
C THR A 107 11.69 1.23 24.28
N VAL A 108 12.48 0.87 25.29
CA VAL A 108 12.13 -0.17 26.28
C VAL A 108 12.78 0.13 27.63
N ILE A 109 12.02 -0.07 28.71
CA ILE A 109 12.54 -0.12 30.09
C ILE A 109 12.33 -1.54 30.63
N ARG A 110 13.39 -2.18 31.12
CA ARG A 110 13.32 -3.47 31.80
C ARG A 110 13.88 -3.32 33.20
N ALA A 111 13.10 -3.72 34.19
CA ALA A 111 13.54 -3.82 35.57
C ALA A 111 13.56 -5.30 35.99
N SER A 112 14.68 -5.73 36.56
CA SER A 112 14.86 -7.08 37.10
C SER A 112 15.54 -6.99 38.47
N GLU A 113 15.56 -8.09 39.23
CA GLU A 113 16.30 -8.16 40.50
C GLU A 113 17.81 -7.90 40.34
N GLN A 114 18.33 -8.08 39.11
CA GLN A 114 19.74 -7.88 38.76
C GLN A 114 20.05 -6.43 38.31
N GLY A 115 19.01 -5.59 38.14
CA GLY A 115 19.17 -4.19 37.76
C GLY A 115 18.16 -3.71 36.72
N THR A 116 18.34 -2.45 36.32
CA THR A 116 17.48 -1.75 35.34
C THR A 116 18.24 -1.54 34.02
N GLU A 117 17.63 -1.99 32.92
CA GLU A 117 18.10 -1.78 31.56
C GLU A 117 17.16 -0.78 30.87
N ILE A 118 17.73 0.30 30.32
CA ILE A 118 17.00 1.27 29.51
C ILE A 118 17.58 1.23 28.10
N ARG A 119 16.72 0.95 27.11
CA ARG A 119 17.06 1.03 25.69
C ARG A 119 16.46 2.30 25.11
N TRP A 120 17.35 3.18 24.63
CA TRP A 120 17.01 4.45 24.01
C TRP A 120 16.73 4.27 22.51
N LYS A 121 16.00 5.22 21.90
CA LYS A 121 15.69 5.23 20.45
C LYS A 121 16.87 5.67 19.56
N ILE A 122 18.03 5.93 20.15
CA ILE A 122 19.26 6.44 19.49
C ILE A 122 20.12 5.29 18.99
#